data_AF-A0A1W9U5L4-F1
#
_entry.id   AF-A0A1W9U5L4-F1
#
_cell.length_a   1.000
_cell.length_b   1.000
_cell.length_c   1.000
_cell.angle_alpha   90.00
_cell.angle_beta   90.00
_cell.angle_gamma   90.00
#
_symmetry.space_group_name_H-M   'P 1'
#
loop_
_entity.id
_entity.type
_entity.pdbx_description
1 polymer ?
#
loop_
_entity_poly.entity_id
_entity_poly.type
_entity_poly.pdbx_seq_one_letter_code
_entity_poly.pdbx_strand_id
1 'polypeptide(L)'
;MKISLFRGGYQTTQTDETIEDWDEFVDLVTTPEIGQKNGDYFIRGFCDGARSDGNMQSVDLIIIDGDQTLDNGSSCVPLVTAHNVIKENGYTHVIYNSFSNDLTNNIHKWRLVIPCPDITDKQDLAQGVEEVITLLHERGVMVRNVVENNTTSQPWFLPRCNEACFEDFDYRYYDKNEYRLTGFTRPSAIFNAVESGKSLDEGQGIFSWDYVTSQFKEGTLHMGLKSACGWLILTTDWADSQIKQHLCALVEAICPDRDKVDRACNKGEIDSLIKYCRGKSGTSITAVANWKDHLISADELKGKVFPPVKWAVDGVIPEGLTVLAGDPKAGKSLMAVDICNAIASGGEAFGKQACVQGDVVYISLEDPQRRVQDRIKQQCDLWPGAFHLVDAA
;
A
#
# COMPACT_ATOMS: atom_id res chain seq x y z
N MET A 1 33.82 5.18 3.39
CA MET A 1 32.81 6.25 3.33
C MET A 1 33.31 7.44 4.14
N LYS A 2 32.99 8.67 3.74
CA LYS A 2 33.14 9.85 4.60
C LYS A 2 32.03 10.84 4.29
N ILE A 3 31.10 11.06 5.21
CA ILE A 3 29.93 11.92 4.99
C ILE A 3 29.93 13.13 5.93
N SER A 4 29.64 14.31 5.41
CA SER A 4 29.50 15.54 6.22
C SER A 4 28.14 15.59 6.90
N LEU A 5 28.14 15.87 8.21
CA LEU A 5 26.94 16.01 9.03
C LEU A 5 26.77 17.45 9.51
N PHE A 6 25.58 18.03 9.36
CA PHE A 6 25.31 19.44 9.66
C PHE A 6 24.31 19.55 10.82
N ARG A 7 24.69 20.31 11.85
CA ARG A 7 23.89 20.53 13.06
C ARG A 7 23.18 21.88 13.04
N GLY A 8 21.98 21.96 13.61
CA GLY A 8 21.24 23.22 13.78
C GLY A 8 20.29 23.59 12.64
N GLY A 9 19.93 22.63 11.79
CA GLY A 9 18.90 22.83 10.77
C GLY A 9 19.42 23.23 9.38
N TYR A 10 18.51 23.31 8.41
CA TYR A 10 18.80 23.55 6.99
C TYR A 10 19.64 24.82 6.70
N GLN A 11 19.58 25.83 7.56
CA GLN A 11 20.33 27.07 7.41
C GLN A 11 21.83 26.91 7.69
N THR A 12 22.21 25.90 8.48
CA THR A 12 23.63 25.60 8.72
C THR A 12 24.23 25.05 7.45
N THR A 13 25.21 25.73 6.87
CA THR A 13 25.92 25.26 5.66
C THR A 13 27.37 24.90 5.93
N GLN A 14 27.88 25.08 7.16
CA GLN A 14 29.25 24.74 7.51
C GLN A 14 29.26 23.63 8.56
N THR A 15 30.24 22.74 8.49
CA THR A 15 30.45 21.70 9.49
C THR A 15 31.89 21.19 9.42
N ASP A 16 32.41 20.78 10.57
CA ASP A 16 33.64 19.99 10.70
C ASP A 16 33.33 18.53 11.12
N GLU A 17 32.05 18.19 11.31
CA GLU A 17 31.58 16.88 11.75
C GLU A 17 31.42 15.95 10.53
N THR A 18 32.04 14.77 10.62
CA THR A 18 31.96 13.73 9.59
C THR A 18 31.72 12.37 10.20
N ILE A 19 30.98 11.51 9.49
CA ILE A 19 30.80 10.10 9.82
C ILE A 19 31.60 9.29 8.81
N GLU A 20 32.46 8.41 9.30
CA GLU A 20 33.35 7.60 8.45
C GLU A 20 33.00 6.10 8.47
N ASP A 21 32.21 5.68 9.46
CA ASP A 21 31.78 4.31 9.66
C ASP A 21 30.32 4.10 9.25
N TRP A 22 30.04 2.95 8.63
CA TRP A 22 28.69 2.62 8.16
C TRP A 22 27.74 2.28 9.30
N ASP A 23 28.19 1.56 10.31
CA ASP A 23 27.34 1.20 11.45
C ASP A 23 27.00 2.45 12.28
N GLU A 24 27.95 3.37 12.45
CA GLU A 24 27.69 4.70 13.04
C GLU A 24 26.62 5.48 12.26
N PHE A 25 26.68 5.44 10.92
CA PHE A 25 25.64 6.07 10.10
C PHE A 25 24.28 5.40 10.26
N VAL A 26 24.23 4.05 10.30
CA VAL A 26 22.99 3.29 10.49
C VAL A 26 22.37 3.63 11.85
N ASP A 27 23.15 3.67 12.93
CA ASP A 27 22.67 4.05 14.26
C ASP A 27 22.04 5.46 14.25
N LEU A 28 22.67 6.39 13.52
CA LEU A 28 22.19 7.76 13.40
C LEU A 28 20.86 7.87 12.64
N VAL A 29 20.67 7.13 11.54
CA VAL A 29 19.44 7.19 10.73
C VAL A 29 18.36 6.22 11.17
N THR A 30 18.62 5.36 12.15
CA THR A 30 17.63 4.44 12.74
C THR A 30 17.13 4.91 14.10
N THR A 31 17.69 6.00 14.63
CA THR A 31 17.29 6.61 15.89
C THR A 31 16.56 7.94 15.64
N PRO A 32 15.22 7.96 15.62
CA PRO A 32 14.48 9.20 15.35
C PRO A 32 14.54 10.14 16.56
N GLU A 33 14.62 11.45 16.30
CA GLU A 33 14.46 12.47 17.33
C GLU A 33 13.07 13.10 17.30
N ILE A 34 12.50 13.37 18.48
CA ILE A 34 11.27 14.17 18.57
C ILE A 34 11.62 15.63 18.25
N GLY A 35 11.03 16.19 17.19
CA GLY A 35 11.33 17.56 16.77
C GLY A 35 10.68 17.99 15.46
N GLN A 36 11.06 19.18 15.00
CA GLN A 36 10.58 19.74 13.73
C GLN A 36 11.27 19.08 12.52
N LYS A 37 10.60 19.08 11.37
CA LYS A 37 11.07 18.45 10.12
C LYS A 37 12.49 18.87 9.68
N ASN A 38 12.81 20.16 9.77
CA ASN A 38 14.03 20.73 9.17
C ASN A 38 15.18 20.85 10.20
N GLY A 39 15.50 19.76 10.90
CA GLY A 39 16.61 19.74 11.86
C GLY A 39 17.95 19.36 11.22
N ASP A 40 18.80 18.69 12.00
CA ASP A 40 20.09 18.18 11.54
C ASP A 40 19.96 17.33 10.28
N TYR A 41 20.98 17.35 9.44
CA TYR A 41 20.96 16.68 8.15
C TYR A 41 22.37 16.27 7.72
N PHE A 42 22.47 15.23 6.91
CA PHE A 42 23.70 14.82 6.26
C PHE A 42 23.62 15.04 4.75
N ILE A 43 24.76 14.94 4.09
CA ILE A 43 24.83 14.85 2.63
C ILE A 43 25.49 13.52 2.25
N ARG A 44 25.37 13.10 1.00
CA ARG A 44 25.79 11.77 0.51
C ARG A 44 27.30 11.51 0.46
N GLY A 45 28.12 12.40 1.00
CA GLY A 45 29.60 12.35 0.91
C GLY A 45 30.25 13.51 1.65
N PHE A 46 31.54 13.74 1.42
CA PHE A 46 32.31 14.77 2.10
C PHE A 46 32.27 16.09 1.33
N CYS A 47 32.01 17.19 2.04
CA CYS A 47 32.09 18.55 1.52
C CYS A 47 33.17 19.32 2.28
N ASP A 48 34.14 19.89 1.55
CA ASP A 48 35.19 20.74 2.12
C ASP A 48 34.79 22.21 1.99
N GLY A 49 34.36 22.80 3.10
CA GLY A 49 33.77 24.14 3.16
C GLY A 49 32.24 24.13 3.16
N ALA A 50 31.63 25.23 2.74
CA ALA A 50 30.17 25.38 2.82
C ALA A 50 29.43 24.41 1.89
N ARG A 51 28.32 23.82 2.36
CA ARG A 51 27.48 22.88 1.59
C ARG A 51 27.12 23.47 0.23
N SER A 52 27.71 22.89 -0.81
CA SER A 52 27.40 23.16 -2.20
C SER A 52 27.95 22.04 -3.07
N ASP A 53 27.36 21.84 -4.24
CA ASP A 53 27.86 20.84 -5.20
C ASP A 53 29.33 21.09 -5.60
N GLY A 54 29.78 22.34 -5.62
CA GLY A 54 31.16 22.71 -6.00
C GLY A 54 32.20 22.39 -4.92
N ASN A 55 31.77 22.18 -3.68
CA ASN A 55 32.64 21.87 -2.54
C ASN A 55 32.64 20.37 -2.18
N MET A 56 31.86 19.55 -2.89
CA MET A 56 31.86 18.10 -2.72
C MET A 56 33.22 17.51 -3.12
N GLN A 57 33.87 16.80 -2.20
CA GLN A 57 35.13 16.10 -2.41
C GLN A 57 34.93 14.60 -2.65
N SER A 58 33.86 14.02 -2.08
CA SER A 58 33.45 12.64 -2.35
C SER A 58 31.94 12.52 -2.41
N VAL A 59 31.47 11.46 -3.06
CA VAL A 59 30.11 10.97 -2.97
C VAL A 59 30.22 9.48 -2.65
N ASP A 60 29.67 9.06 -1.52
CA ASP A 60 29.82 7.70 -1.00
C ASP A 60 28.48 6.95 -0.93
N LEU A 61 27.36 7.66 -1.09
CA LEU A 61 26.01 7.12 -0.91
C LEU A 61 25.12 7.32 -2.14
N ILE A 62 24.43 6.25 -2.55
CA ILE A 62 23.23 6.33 -3.38
C ILE A 62 22.04 6.50 -2.43
N ILE A 63 21.22 7.52 -2.66
CA ILE A 63 20.02 7.79 -1.86
C ILE A 63 18.83 7.93 -2.79
N ILE A 64 17.80 7.11 -2.55
CA ILE A 64 16.53 7.15 -3.26
C ILE A 64 15.46 7.74 -2.34
N ASP A 65 14.88 8.86 -2.75
CA ASP A 65 13.72 9.47 -2.10
C ASP A 65 12.43 8.77 -2.54
N GLY A 66 11.98 7.82 -1.73
CA GLY A 66 10.76 7.05 -1.94
C GLY A 66 9.52 7.84 -1.55
N ASP A 67 9.24 8.93 -2.27
CA ASP A 67 8.19 9.89 -1.92
C ASP A 67 6.90 9.71 -2.73
N GLN A 68 7.03 9.36 -4.02
CA GLN A 68 5.94 9.21 -4.99
C GLN A 68 6.21 8.04 -5.95
N THR A 69 5.14 7.45 -6.49
CA THR A 69 5.24 6.52 -7.63
C THR A 69 5.11 7.26 -8.96
N LEU A 70 5.37 6.58 -10.08
CA LEU A 70 5.15 7.13 -11.42
C LEU A 70 3.67 7.54 -11.62
N ASP A 71 2.74 6.67 -11.22
CA ASP A 71 1.29 6.81 -11.46
C ASP A 71 0.52 7.52 -10.33
N ASN A 72 1.09 7.58 -9.12
CA ASN A 72 0.50 8.30 -7.99
C ASN A 72 1.50 9.32 -7.41
N GLY A 73 1.22 10.60 -7.62
CA GLY A 73 2.04 11.72 -7.14
C GLY A 73 1.91 12.02 -5.64
N SER A 74 1.12 11.27 -4.88
CA SER A 74 0.88 11.55 -3.45
C SER A 74 1.58 10.58 -2.48
N SER A 75 2.00 9.40 -2.94
CA SER A 75 2.61 8.36 -2.10
C SER A 75 3.48 7.39 -2.89
N CYS A 76 4.46 6.80 -2.22
CA CYS A 76 5.16 5.62 -2.69
C CYS A 76 4.49 4.32 -2.20
N VAL A 77 5.14 3.18 -2.44
CA VAL A 77 4.80 1.87 -1.85
C VAL A 77 5.33 1.77 -0.40
N PRO A 78 4.84 0.83 0.43
CA PRO A 78 5.41 0.60 1.75
C PRO A 78 6.92 0.29 1.73
N LEU A 79 7.66 0.80 2.73
CA LEU A 79 9.13 0.69 2.79
C LEU A 79 9.62 -0.76 2.75
N VAL A 80 8.88 -1.70 3.35
CA VAL A 80 9.24 -3.13 3.41
C VAL A 80 9.27 -3.75 2.01
N THR A 81 8.42 -3.27 1.10
CA THR A 81 8.41 -3.73 -0.29
C THR A 81 9.72 -3.33 -0.98
N ALA A 82 10.15 -2.07 -0.85
CA ALA A 82 11.42 -1.61 -1.39
C ALA A 82 12.62 -2.30 -0.73
N HIS A 83 12.59 -2.47 0.60
CA HIS A 83 13.61 -3.20 1.37
C HIS A 83 13.83 -4.61 0.82
N ASN A 84 12.76 -5.37 0.62
CA ASN A 84 12.84 -6.77 0.18
C ASN A 84 13.48 -6.89 -1.20
N VAL A 85 13.19 -5.95 -2.12
CA VAL A 85 13.84 -5.94 -3.44
C VAL A 85 15.35 -5.80 -3.32
N ILE A 86 15.85 -4.84 -2.54
CA ILE A 86 17.30 -4.63 -2.40
C ILE A 86 17.95 -5.80 -1.63
N LYS A 87 17.29 -6.28 -0.57
CA LYS A 87 17.73 -7.43 0.24
C LYS A 87 17.85 -8.72 -0.56
N GLU A 88 16.87 -9.02 -1.42
CA GLU A 88 16.89 -10.22 -2.28
C GLU A 88 18.05 -10.20 -3.27
N ASN A 89 18.48 -9.02 -3.70
CA ASN A 89 19.67 -8.83 -4.52
C ASN A 89 20.98 -8.83 -3.70
N GLY A 90 20.88 -8.89 -2.37
CA GLY A 90 22.02 -9.11 -1.49
C GLY A 90 22.87 -7.88 -1.21
N TYR A 91 22.34 -6.66 -1.40
CA TYR A 91 23.10 -5.42 -1.25
C TYR A 91 22.93 -4.80 0.13
N THR A 92 24.03 -4.37 0.74
CA THR A 92 24.05 -3.63 2.01
C THR A 92 23.27 -2.32 1.85
N HIS A 93 22.32 -2.05 2.75
CA HIS A 93 21.50 -0.85 2.72
C HIS A 93 20.78 -0.62 4.05
N VAL A 94 20.37 0.62 4.27
CA VAL A 94 19.38 1.00 5.28
C VAL A 94 18.24 1.74 4.62
N ILE A 95 17.01 1.46 5.03
CA ILE A 95 15.82 2.16 4.58
C ILE A 95 14.96 2.54 5.78
N TYR A 96 14.46 3.77 5.79
CA TYR A 96 13.72 4.30 6.94
C TYR A 96 12.64 5.30 6.51
N ASN A 97 11.61 5.45 7.33
CA ASN A 97 10.52 6.40 7.08
C ASN A 97 11.00 7.85 7.11
N SER A 98 10.47 8.67 6.21
CA SER A 98 10.67 10.12 6.25
C SER A 98 9.69 10.77 7.24
N PHE A 99 9.98 12.01 7.66
CA PHE A 99 9.07 12.80 8.51
C PHE A 99 7.65 12.91 7.93
N SER A 100 7.52 12.86 6.60
CA SER A 100 6.24 13.03 5.89
C SER A 100 5.49 11.71 5.68
N ASN A 101 6.00 10.59 6.19
CA ASN A 101 5.27 9.32 6.21
C ASN A 101 3.97 9.46 7.02
N ASP A 102 2.85 9.07 6.43
CA ASP A 102 1.53 9.19 7.04
C ASP A 102 0.72 7.92 6.80
N LEU A 103 0.94 6.92 7.65
CA LEU A 103 0.24 5.65 7.60
C LEU A 103 -1.27 5.75 7.76
N THR A 104 -1.77 6.78 8.45
CA THR A 104 -3.22 6.93 8.64
C THR A 104 -3.93 7.28 7.36
N ASN A 105 -3.26 8.04 6.48
CA ASN A 105 -3.75 8.34 5.13
C ASN A 105 -3.14 7.40 4.08
N ASN A 106 -2.50 6.31 4.51
CA ASN A 106 -1.78 5.35 3.67
C ASN A 106 -0.73 5.98 2.75
N ILE A 107 -0.15 7.10 3.19
CA ILE A 107 0.95 7.77 2.48
C ILE A 107 2.26 7.18 3.01
N HIS A 108 2.95 6.47 2.13
CA HIS A 108 4.25 5.87 2.40
C HIS A 108 5.36 6.75 1.83
N LYS A 109 6.25 7.19 2.73
CA LYS A 109 7.42 8.00 2.37
C LYS A 109 8.65 7.51 3.11
N TRP A 110 9.69 7.17 2.38
CA TRP A 110 10.89 6.57 2.93
C TRP A 110 12.15 7.01 2.18
N ARG A 111 13.31 6.80 2.79
CA ARG A 111 14.61 6.98 2.15
C ARG A 111 15.37 5.69 2.18
N LEU A 112 15.83 5.25 1.02
CA LEU A 112 16.71 4.10 0.86
C LEU A 112 18.13 4.63 0.66
N VAL A 113 19.06 4.19 1.49
CA VAL A 113 20.46 4.58 1.47
C VAL A 113 21.33 3.35 1.25
N ILE A 114 22.20 3.42 0.24
CA ILE A 114 23.09 2.35 -0.18
C ILE A 114 24.53 2.89 -0.26
N PRO A 115 25.50 2.33 0.47
CA PRO A 115 26.91 2.70 0.32
C PRO A 115 27.44 2.20 -1.03
N CYS A 116 28.10 3.09 -1.77
CA CYS A 116 28.65 2.80 -3.09
C CYS A 116 29.99 3.55 -3.27
N PRO A 117 31.14 2.86 -3.17
CA PRO A 117 32.46 3.50 -3.28
C PRO A 117 32.88 3.79 -4.73
N ASP A 118 32.13 3.31 -5.71
CA ASP A 118 32.45 3.50 -7.14
C ASP A 118 32.07 4.89 -7.65
N ILE A 119 31.38 5.71 -6.86
CA ILE A 119 30.91 7.02 -7.31
C ILE A 119 32.06 8.03 -7.26
N THR A 120 32.54 8.43 -8.44
CA THR A 120 33.62 9.42 -8.56
C THR A 120 33.13 10.78 -9.04
N ASP A 121 31.98 10.82 -9.75
CA ASP A 121 31.41 12.05 -10.25
C ASP A 121 29.87 12.04 -10.30
N LYS A 122 29.29 13.09 -10.90
CA LYS A 122 27.82 13.23 -11.05
C LYS A 122 27.22 12.22 -12.03
N GLN A 123 27.99 11.73 -13.02
CA GLN A 123 27.53 10.73 -13.97
C GLN A 123 27.43 9.36 -13.30
N ASP A 124 28.44 8.99 -12.51
CA ASP A 124 28.42 7.77 -11.70
C ASP A 124 27.25 7.78 -10.71
N LEU A 125 27.00 8.93 -10.08
CA LEU A 125 25.85 9.07 -9.19
C LEU A 125 24.53 8.87 -9.94
N ALA A 126 24.34 9.53 -11.08
CA ALA A 126 23.13 9.41 -11.88
C ALA A 126 22.92 7.97 -12.36
N GLN A 127 24.01 7.29 -12.73
CA GLN A 127 23.99 5.88 -13.09
C GLN A 127 23.57 5.01 -11.90
N GLY A 128 24.20 5.16 -10.73
CA GLY A 128 23.84 4.39 -9.54
C GLY A 128 22.39 4.59 -9.11
N VAL A 129 21.89 5.82 -9.17
CA VAL A 129 20.47 6.14 -8.93
C VAL A 129 19.57 5.40 -9.92
N GLU A 130 19.87 5.47 -11.22
CA GLU A 130 19.06 4.81 -12.25
C GLU A 130 19.11 3.27 -12.16
N GLU A 131 20.26 2.68 -11.84
CA GLU A 131 20.41 1.24 -11.63
C GLU A 131 19.55 0.75 -10.45
N VAL A 132 19.58 1.46 -9.32
CA VAL A 132 18.76 1.10 -8.13
C VAL A 132 17.27 1.29 -8.42
N ILE A 133 16.88 2.36 -9.12
CA ILE A 133 15.49 2.58 -9.52
C ILE A 133 15.03 1.51 -10.51
N THR A 134 15.88 1.12 -11.47
CA THR A 134 15.60 0.02 -12.41
C THR A 134 15.36 -1.28 -11.64
N LEU A 135 16.19 -1.58 -10.64
CA LEU A 135 16.04 -2.78 -9.81
C LEU A 135 14.70 -2.81 -9.08
N LEU A 136 14.26 -1.65 -8.56
CA LEU A 136 12.96 -1.47 -7.92
C LEU A 136 11.82 -1.66 -8.94
N HIS A 137 11.91 -1.05 -10.12
CA HIS A 137 10.90 -1.13 -11.19
C HIS A 137 10.74 -2.56 -11.71
N GLU A 138 11.82 -3.31 -11.88
CA GLU A 138 11.80 -4.72 -12.30
C GLU A 138 10.98 -5.62 -11.36
N ARG A 139 10.76 -5.18 -10.12
CA ARG A 139 9.95 -5.87 -9.10
C ARG A 139 8.64 -5.15 -8.77
N GLY A 140 8.19 -4.22 -9.62
CA GLY A 140 6.91 -3.53 -9.47
C GLY A 140 6.93 -2.31 -8.54
N VAL A 141 8.09 -1.94 -7.98
CA VAL A 141 8.21 -0.75 -7.13
C VAL A 141 8.49 0.48 -8.01
N MET A 142 7.43 1.04 -8.58
CA MET A 142 7.50 2.13 -9.56
C MET A 142 7.79 3.51 -8.92
N VAL A 143 8.87 3.63 -8.16
CA VAL A 143 9.30 4.88 -7.53
C VAL A 143 9.71 5.92 -8.58
N ARG A 144 9.33 7.18 -8.38
CA ARG A 144 9.72 8.28 -9.28
C ARG A 144 11.16 8.71 -9.03
N ASN A 145 11.96 8.86 -10.08
CA ASN A 145 13.28 9.48 -9.99
C ASN A 145 13.14 11.00 -9.87
N VAL A 146 13.38 11.55 -8.69
CA VAL A 146 13.29 13.00 -8.41
C VAL A 146 14.66 13.67 -8.50
N VAL A 147 14.70 15.00 -8.65
CA VAL A 147 15.96 15.74 -8.86
C VAL A 147 16.89 15.64 -7.64
N GLU A 148 16.32 15.50 -6.44
CA GLU A 148 17.02 15.33 -5.17
C GLU A 148 17.90 14.08 -5.19
N ASN A 149 17.46 12.98 -5.84
CA ASN A 149 18.23 11.74 -5.96
C ASN A 149 19.57 11.98 -6.65
N ASN A 150 19.64 12.93 -7.59
CA ASN A 150 20.81 13.22 -8.42
C ASN A 150 21.62 14.45 -7.95
N THR A 151 21.16 15.14 -6.91
CA THR A 151 21.83 16.37 -6.41
C THR A 151 22.89 16.02 -5.35
N THR A 152 24.17 16.24 -5.66
CA THR A 152 25.28 15.80 -4.81
C THR A 152 25.26 16.40 -3.41
N SER A 153 24.96 17.69 -3.27
CA SER A 153 24.92 18.37 -1.96
C SER A 153 23.52 18.43 -1.35
N GLN A 154 22.60 17.56 -1.79
CA GLN A 154 21.23 17.49 -1.27
C GLN A 154 21.24 17.26 0.24
N PRO A 155 20.56 18.09 1.05
CA PRO A 155 20.45 17.88 2.48
C PRO A 155 19.41 16.81 2.77
N TRP A 156 19.86 15.72 3.39
CA TRP A 156 19.03 14.61 3.85
C TRP A 156 18.84 14.71 5.35
N PHE A 157 17.69 15.22 5.78
CA PHE A 157 17.39 15.42 7.20
C PHE A 157 17.46 14.12 7.99
N LEU A 158 18.10 14.15 9.16
CA LEU A 158 18.05 13.03 10.09
C LEU A 158 16.60 12.71 10.48
N PRO A 159 16.28 11.45 10.76
CA PRO A 159 14.91 11.07 11.06
C PRO A 159 14.38 11.83 12.27
N ARG A 160 13.25 12.48 12.06
CA ARG A 160 12.52 13.20 13.09
C ARG A 160 11.05 12.86 12.97
N CYS A 161 10.34 12.99 14.09
CA CYS A 161 8.91 12.85 14.12
C CYS A 161 8.30 13.77 15.18
N ASN A 162 7.01 14.01 15.06
CA ASN A 162 6.20 14.47 16.18
C ASN A 162 6.11 13.35 17.24
N GLU A 163 5.97 13.73 18.51
CA GLU A 163 5.87 12.80 19.64
C GLU A 163 4.79 11.73 19.43
N ALA A 164 3.64 12.12 18.87
CA ALA A 164 2.53 11.23 18.57
C ALA A 164 2.79 10.18 17.47
N CYS A 165 3.85 10.33 16.68
CA CYS A 165 4.22 9.38 15.63
C CYS A 165 5.59 8.71 15.90
N PHE A 166 6.13 8.84 17.12
CA PHE A 166 7.40 8.22 17.47
C PHE A 166 7.37 6.70 17.32
N GLU A 167 6.25 6.07 17.71
CA GLU A 167 6.04 4.63 17.52
C GLU A 167 5.75 4.22 16.06
N ASP A 168 5.52 5.18 15.16
CA ASP A 168 5.36 4.92 13.72
C ASP A 168 6.68 4.97 12.95
N PHE A 169 7.78 5.34 13.61
CA PHE A 169 9.06 5.31 12.95
C PHE A 169 9.46 3.85 12.70
N ASP A 170 9.74 3.53 11.45
CA ASP A 170 10.13 2.18 11.05
C ASP A 170 11.30 2.26 10.09
N TYR A 171 12.13 1.22 10.17
CA TYR A 171 13.33 1.06 9.39
C TYR A 171 13.61 -0.41 9.13
N ARG A 172 14.40 -0.68 8.07
CA ARG A 172 14.99 -1.98 7.82
C ARG A 172 16.46 -1.81 7.49
N TYR A 173 17.27 -2.72 7.99
CA TYR A 173 18.69 -2.78 7.75
C TYR A 173 19.07 -4.15 7.21
N TYR A 174 19.99 -4.18 6.25
CA TYR A 174 20.58 -5.41 5.74
C TYR A 174 22.04 -5.15 5.41
N ASP A 175 22.90 -6.09 5.81
CA ASP A 175 24.32 -6.03 5.53
C ASP A 175 24.83 -7.36 4.99
N LYS A 176 25.40 -7.33 3.78
CA LYS A 176 25.97 -8.52 3.14
C LYS A 176 27.04 -8.19 2.10
N ASN A 177 26.66 -7.53 1.01
CA ASN A 177 27.58 -7.17 -0.06
C ASN A 177 27.50 -5.67 -0.35
N GLU A 178 28.64 -5.01 -0.47
CA GLU A 178 28.70 -3.63 -0.89
C GLU A 178 28.21 -3.48 -2.34
N TYR A 179 27.48 -2.40 -2.63
CA TYR A 179 27.00 -2.14 -3.98
C TYR A 179 28.16 -1.72 -4.90
N ARG A 180 28.11 -2.16 -6.16
CA ARG A 180 29.08 -1.82 -7.21
C ARG A 180 28.33 -1.42 -8.47
N LEU A 181 28.78 -0.35 -9.12
CA LEU A 181 28.17 0.14 -10.34
C LEU A 181 28.35 -0.89 -11.46
N THR A 182 27.27 -1.21 -12.15
CA THR A 182 27.27 -2.27 -13.18
C THR A 182 27.38 -1.73 -14.60
N GLY A 183 27.03 -0.46 -14.81
CA GLY A 183 26.91 0.15 -16.15
C GLY A 183 25.63 -0.28 -16.87
N PHE A 184 24.80 -1.10 -16.25
CA PHE A 184 23.60 -1.66 -16.86
C PHE A 184 22.35 -0.90 -16.40
N THR A 185 21.84 -0.03 -17.27
CA THR A 185 20.55 0.63 -17.06
C THR A 185 19.54 0.16 -18.10
N ARG A 186 18.30 -0.05 -17.68
CA ARG A 186 17.16 -0.26 -18.59
C ARG A 186 16.29 0.97 -18.55
N PRO A 187 15.89 1.55 -19.70
CA PRO A 187 15.02 2.70 -19.70
C PRO A 187 13.70 2.39 -18.98
N SER A 188 13.38 3.17 -17.94
CA SER A 188 12.10 3.12 -17.21
C SER A 188 10.89 3.16 -18.17
N ALA A 189 11.05 3.76 -19.36
CA ALA A 189 10.03 3.82 -20.42
C ALA A 189 9.53 2.45 -20.94
N ILE A 190 10.26 1.35 -20.71
CA ILE A 190 9.82 0.00 -21.11
C ILE A 190 8.75 -0.55 -20.15
N PHE A 191 8.69 -0.06 -18.90
CA PHE A 191 7.68 -0.45 -17.91
C PHE A 191 6.36 0.34 -18.03
N ASN A 192 6.34 1.42 -18.83
CA ASN A 192 5.17 2.30 -19.06
C ASN A 192 4.05 1.70 -19.94
N ALA A 193 4.09 0.39 -20.24
CA ALA A 193 3.13 -0.28 -21.12
C ALA A 193 2.11 -1.14 -20.36
N VAL A 194 1.68 -0.70 -19.17
CA VAL A 194 0.49 -1.25 -18.51
C VAL A 194 -0.61 -0.21 -18.60
N GLU A 195 -1.74 -0.59 -19.19
CA GLU A 195 -2.87 0.29 -19.49
C GLU A 195 -3.33 1.06 -18.25
N SER A 196 -3.43 2.37 -18.42
CA SER A 196 -3.93 3.34 -17.46
C SER A 196 -5.42 3.13 -17.19
N GLY A 197 -5.73 2.24 -16.25
CA GLY A 197 -7.05 2.05 -15.68
C GLY A 197 -7.28 2.97 -14.47
N LYS A 198 -7.79 4.18 -14.73
CA LYS A 198 -8.41 5.13 -13.78
C LYS A 198 -7.57 5.54 -12.55
N SER A 199 -7.16 6.81 -12.56
CA SER A 199 -6.83 7.58 -11.37
C SER A 199 -7.93 7.46 -10.31
N LEU A 200 -7.59 6.92 -9.14
CA LEU A 200 -8.32 7.21 -7.92
C LEU A 200 -7.78 8.53 -7.34
N ASP A 201 -8.72 9.27 -6.78
CA ASP A 201 -8.67 10.68 -6.40
C ASP A 201 -7.43 11.19 -5.66
N GLU A 202 -7.25 12.50 -5.80
CA GLU A 202 -6.35 13.40 -5.11
C GLU A 202 -6.01 12.95 -3.66
N GLY A 203 -4.74 12.59 -3.45
CA GLY A 203 -4.11 12.63 -2.12
C GLY A 203 -4.15 11.36 -1.25
N GLN A 204 -4.65 10.22 -1.74
CA GLN A 204 -4.62 8.96 -1.01
C GLN A 204 -3.53 8.04 -1.56
N GLY A 205 -2.60 7.60 -0.70
CA GLY A 205 -1.60 6.61 -1.08
C GLY A 205 -2.22 5.23 -1.32
N ILE A 206 -1.53 4.39 -2.08
CA ILE A 206 -2.04 3.06 -2.48
C ILE A 206 -2.00 2.14 -1.25
N PHE A 207 -3.15 1.93 -0.62
CA PHE A 207 -3.33 0.97 0.46
C PHE A 207 -3.08 -0.47 -0.04
N SER A 208 -2.45 -1.31 0.79
CA SER A 208 -2.15 -2.71 0.47
C SER A 208 -2.50 -3.64 1.62
N TRP A 209 -3.47 -4.54 1.39
CA TRP A 209 -3.80 -5.62 2.33
C TRP A 209 -2.65 -6.63 2.50
N ASP A 210 -1.81 -6.81 1.48
CA ASP A 210 -0.63 -7.67 1.58
C ASP A 210 0.39 -7.11 2.57
N TYR A 211 0.59 -5.78 2.57
CA TYR A 211 1.41 -5.11 3.57
C TYR A 211 0.84 -5.25 4.98
N VAL A 212 -0.46 -4.98 5.16
CA VAL A 212 -1.13 -5.16 6.47
C VAL A 212 -0.95 -6.60 6.98
N THR A 213 -1.18 -7.57 6.10
CA THR A 213 -1.05 -8.99 6.42
C THR A 213 0.40 -9.37 6.74
N SER A 214 1.39 -8.82 6.03
CA SER A 214 2.79 -9.08 6.31
C SER A 214 3.22 -8.52 7.66
N GLN A 215 2.81 -7.30 8.01
CA GLN A 215 3.07 -6.70 9.33
C GLN A 215 2.48 -7.55 10.46
N PHE A 216 1.28 -8.09 10.28
CA PHE A 216 0.68 -8.98 11.29
C PHE A 216 1.43 -10.31 11.41
N LYS A 217 1.88 -10.90 10.30
CA LYS A 217 2.71 -12.12 10.31
C LYS A 217 4.07 -11.89 10.98
N GLU A 218 4.67 -10.73 10.77
CA GLU A 218 5.95 -10.31 11.37
C GLU A 218 5.83 -9.91 12.84
N GLY A 219 4.60 -9.75 13.36
CA GLY A 219 4.34 -9.35 14.74
C GLY A 219 4.51 -7.84 15.00
N THR A 220 4.61 -7.02 13.96
CA THR A 220 4.62 -5.55 14.01
C THR A 220 3.20 -5.01 13.87
N LEU A 221 2.39 -5.16 14.93
CA LEU A 221 0.95 -4.83 14.87
C LEU A 221 0.65 -3.34 14.63
N HIS A 222 1.42 -2.41 15.21
CA HIS A 222 1.09 -0.99 15.20
C HIS A 222 0.93 -0.44 13.77
N MET A 223 1.92 -0.67 12.91
CA MET A 223 1.96 -0.16 11.53
C MET A 223 0.84 -0.75 10.67
N GLY A 224 0.62 -2.06 10.78
CA GLY A 224 -0.45 -2.76 10.06
C GLY A 224 -1.85 -2.32 10.53
N LEU A 225 -2.05 -2.19 11.86
CA LEU A 225 -3.31 -1.76 12.45
C LEU A 225 -3.63 -0.32 12.06
N LYS A 226 -2.64 0.57 12.07
CA LYS A 226 -2.84 1.98 11.72
C LYS A 226 -3.24 2.15 10.25
N SER A 227 -2.56 1.45 9.34
CA SER A 227 -2.89 1.45 7.90
C SER A 227 -4.29 0.86 7.65
N ALA A 228 -4.59 -0.32 8.22
CA ALA A 228 -5.89 -0.96 8.08
C ALA A 228 -7.02 -0.11 8.69
N CYS A 229 -6.79 0.48 9.86
CA CYS A 229 -7.75 1.36 10.53
C CYS A 229 -8.04 2.60 9.71
N GLY A 230 -7.02 3.29 9.20
CA GLY A 230 -7.18 4.45 8.31
C GLY A 230 -7.98 4.11 7.05
N TRP A 231 -7.66 2.98 6.41
CA TRP A 231 -8.41 2.53 5.23
C TRP A 231 -9.87 2.22 5.54
N LEU A 232 -10.17 1.45 6.60
CA LEU A 232 -11.54 1.13 7.00
C LEU A 232 -12.34 2.40 7.32
N ILE A 233 -11.72 3.37 7.99
CA ILE A 233 -12.34 4.66 8.33
C ILE A 233 -12.72 5.47 7.08
N LEU A 234 -11.89 5.44 6.04
CA LEU A 234 -12.08 6.22 4.82
C LEU A 234 -13.00 5.53 3.80
N THR A 235 -13.06 4.20 3.81
CA THR A 235 -13.75 3.41 2.78
C THR A 235 -15.07 2.78 3.25
N THR A 236 -15.37 2.87 4.54
CA THR A 236 -16.60 2.30 5.12
C THR A 236 -17.35 3.32 5.95
N ASP A 237 -18.65 3.08 6.13
CA ASP A 237 -19.51 3.78 7.09
C ASP A 237 -19.56 3.05 8.46
N TRP A 238 -18.58 2.19 8.74
CA TRP A 238 -18.57 1.35 9.95
C TRP A 238 -18.34 2.16 11.22
N ALA A 239 -19.18 1.92 12.21
CA ALA A 239 -18.98 2.43 13.56
C ALA A 239 -17.66 1.92 14.15
N ASP A 240 -17.09 2.68 15.11
CA ASP A 240 -15.83 2.35 15.77
C ASP A 240 -15.84 0.92 16.36
N SER A 241 -16.99 0.44 16.85
CA SER A 241 -17.17 -0.93 17.35
C SER A 241 -17.01 -2.00 16.26
N GLN A 242 -17.49 -1.74 15.04
CA GLN A 242 -17.38 -2.65 13.91
C GLN A 242 -15.95 -2.69 13.38
N ILE A 243 -15.30 -1.51 13.28
CA ILE A 243 -13.87 -1.41 12.91
C ILE A 243 -13.02 -2.18 13.92
N LYS A 244 -13.26 -1.96 15.22
CA LYS A 244 -12.56 -2.69 16.28
C LYS A 244 -12.78 -4.20 16.16
N GLN A 245 -14.03 -4.65 16.05
CA GLN A 245 -14.34 -6.08 15.95
C GLN A 245 -13.62 -6.74 14.77
N HIS A 246 -13.61 -6.08 13.61
CA HIS A 246 -12.94 -6.58 12.42
C HIS A 246 -11.41 -6.63 12.59
N LEU A 247 -10.80 -5.55 13.07
CA LEU A 247 -9.36 -5.51 13.30
C LEU A 247 -8.92 -6.54 14.34
N CYS A 248 -9.68 -6.71 15.43
CA CYS A 248 -9.42 -7.75 16.44
C CYS A 248 -9.45 -9.15 15.80
N ALA A 249 -10.51 -9.48 15.06
CA ALA A 249 -10.63 -10.78 14.41
C ALA A 249 -9.48 -11.04 13.42
N LEU A 250 -9.02 -10.00 12.71
CA LEU A 250 -7.93 -10.09 11.76
C LEU A 250 -6.58 -10.36 12.43
N VAL A 251 -6.23 -9.61 13.49
CA VAL A 251 -4.96 -9.82 14.21
C VAL A 251 -4.98 -11.12 15.01
N GLU A 252 -6.11 -11.53 15.57
CA GLU A 252 -6.26 -12.83 16.26
C GLU A 252 -6.00 -14.02 15.32
N ALA A 253 -6.41 -13.89 14.06
CA ALA A 253 -6.23 -14.92 13.04
C ALA A 253 -4.79 -14.99 12.49
N ILE A 254 -4.12 -13.85 12.33
CA ILE A 254 -2.86 -13.76 11.56
C ILE A 254 -1.62 -13.62 12.45
N CYS A 255 -1.71 -12.87 13.55
CA CYS A 255 -0.54 -12.54 14.36
C CYS A 255 -0.15 -13.69 15.31
N PRO A 256 1.12 -14.15 15.27
CA PRO A 256 1.58 -15.23 16.15
C PRO A 256 1.79 -14.76 17.61
N ASP A 257 2.03 -13.47 17.84
CA ASP A 257 2.35 -12.89 19.15
C ASP A 257 1.07 -12.57 19.94
N ARG A 258 0.70 -13.45 20.87
CA ARG A 258 -0.55 -13.35 21.64
C ARG A 258 -0.56 -12.21 22.65
N ASP A 259 0.58 -11.82 23.18
CA ASP A 259 0.66 -10.69 24.12
C ASP A 259 0.40 -9.37 23.39
N LYS A 260 0.94 -9.22 22.17
CA LYS A 260 0.63 -8.08 21.31
C LYS A 260 -0.83 -8.08 20.86
N VAL A 261 -1.41 -9.24 20.54
CA VAL A 261 -2.85 -9.34 20.21
C VAL A 261 -3.72 -8.91 21.39
N ASP A 262 -3.42 -9.35 22.61
CA ASP A 262 -4.14 -8.93 23.82
C ASP A 262 -4.02 -7.43 24.05
N ARG A 263 -2.80 -6.88 23.89
CA ARG A 263 -2.59 -5.43 23.96
C ARG A 263 -3.42 -4.68 22.92
N ALA A 264 -3.45 -5.18 21.69
CA ALA A 264 -4.19 -4.59 20.59
C ALA A 264 -5.70 -4.56 20.85
N CYS A 265 -6.26 -5.72 21.18
CA CYS A 265 -7.71 -5.96 21.22
C CYS A 265 -8.36 -5.56 22.56
N ASN A 266 -7.67 -5.84 23.67
CA ASN A 266 -8.23 -5.76 25.02
C ASN A 266 -7.67 -4.59 25.84
N LYS A 267 -6.46 -4.12 25.55
CA LYS A 267 -5.82 -3.00 26.29
C LYS A 267 -5.96 -1.63 25.61
N GLY A 268 -6.83 -1.52 24.60
CA GLY A 268 -7.28 -0.23 24.05
C GLY A 268 -6.38 0.40 22.99
N GLU A 269 -5.39 -0.32 22.44
CA GLU A 269 -4.55 0.17 21.34
C GLU A 269 -5.38 0.45 20.08
N ILE A 270 -6.25 -0.49 19.68
CA ILE A 270 -7.14 -0.31 18.52
C ILE A 270 -8.12 0.85 18.76
N ASP A 271 -8.70 0.97 19.95
CA ASP A 271 -9.59 2.10 20.28
C ASP A 271 -8.86 3.45 20.15
N SER A 272 -7.60 3.50 20.56
CA SER A 272 -6.76 4.69 20.47
C SER A 272 -6.41 5.03 19.03
N LEU A 273 -6.09 4.02 18.22
CA LEU A 273 -5.83 4.16 16.78
C LEU A 273 -7.06 4.66 16.01
N ILE A 274 -8.25 4.14 16.33
CA ILE A 274 -9.51 4.59 15.72
C ILE A 274 -9.72 6.09 16.01
N LYS A 275 -9.60 6.49 17.28
CA LYS A 275 -9.72 7.91 17.67
C LYS A 275 -8.71 8.79 16.94
N TYR A 276 -7.45 8.35 16.88
CA TYR A 276 -6.39 9.06 16.17
C TYR A 276 -6.73 9.22 14.67
N CYS A 277 -7.11 8.14 14.00
CA CYS A 277 -7.39 8.13 12.56
C CYS A 277 -8.64 8.94 12.20
N ARG A 278 -9.71 8.88 13.01
CA ARG A 278 -10.89 9.74 12.88
C ARG A 278 -10.51 11.22 13.02
N GLY A 279 -9.74 11.56 14.06
CA GLY A 279 -9.28 12.93 14.29
C GLY A 279 -8.43 13.49 13.16
N LYS A 280 -7.54 12.67 12.59
CA LYS A 280 -6.67 13.08 11.48
C LYS A 280 -7.42 13.20 10.14
N SER A 281 -8.36 12.30 9.86
CA SER A 281 -9.14 12.29 8.62
C SER A 281 -10.31 13.28 8.63
N GLY A 282 -10.71 13.79 9.81
CA GLY A 282 -11.91 14.63 9.96
C GLY A 282 -13.23 13.86 9.78
N THR A 283 -13.18 12.52 9.68
CA THR A 283 -14.39 11.70 9.60
C THR A 283 -14.99 11.51 10.98
N SER A 284 -16.31 11.67 11.08
CA SER A 284 -17.08 11.40 12.29
C SER A 284 -18.33 10.63 11.90
N ILE A 285 -18.59 9.53 12.61
CA ILE A 285 -19.86 8.82 12.52
C ILE A 285 -20.71 9.31 13.68
N THR A 286 -21.71 10.13 13.37
CA THR A 286 -22.59 10.78 14.36
C THR A 286 -23.67 9.83 14.91
N ALA A 287 -23.81 8.62 14.37
CA ALA A 287 -24.82 7.66 14.81
C ALA A 287 -24.16 6.31 15.15
N VAL A 288 -24.02 6.03 16.44
CA VAL A 288 -23.80 4.66 16.91
C VAL A 288 -25.10 3.91 16.62
N ALA A 289 -25.08 2.93 15.72
CA ALA A 289 -26.24 2.09 15.44
C ALA A 289 -26.74 1.46 16.76
N ASN A 290 -27.86 1.95 17.28
CA ASN A 290 -28.48 1.46 18.50
C ASN A 290 -29.62 0.54 18.09
N TRP A 291 -29.53 -0.74 18.45
CA TRP A 291 -30.56 -1.72 18.13
C TRP A 291 -31.96 -1.31 18.62
N LYS A 292 -32.04 -0.47 19.66
CA LYS A 292 -33.31 0.09 20.15
C LYS A 292 -33.96 1.03 19.13
N ASP A 293 -33.18 1.71 18.29
CA ASP A 293 -33.67 2.57 17.22
C ASP A 293 -34.19 1.74 16.03
N HIS A 294 -33.86 0.44 16.00
CA HIS A 294 -34.36 -0.55 15.06
C HIS A 294 -35.40 -1.50 15.69
N LEU A 295 -35.87 -1.21 16.90
CA LEU A 295 -36.89 -2.01 17.57
C LEU A 295 -38.23 -1.79 16.87
N ILE A 296 -38.84 -2.86 16.37
CA ILE A 296 -40.21 -2.86 15.87
C ILE A 296 -41.01 -3.89 16.67
N SER A 297 -42.16 -3.51 17.20
CA SER A 297 -43.05 -4.43 17.88
C SER A 297 -43.76 -5.34 16.88
N ALA A 298 -44.22 -6.50 17.33
CA ALA A 298 -45.00 -7.41 16.48
C ALA A 298 -46.32 -6.76 15.97
N ASP A 299 -46.90 -5.83 16.73
CA ASP A 299 -48.11 -5.09 16.34
C ASP A 299 -47.82 -4.08 15.21
N GLU A 300 -46.72 -3.32 15.32
CA GLU A 300 -46.25 -2.42 14.26
C GLU A 300 -45.84 -3.19 13.00
N LEU A 301 -45.20 -4.35 13.17
CA LEU A 301 -44.80 -5.21 12.06
C LEU A 301 -46.01 -5.78 11.30
N LYS A 302 -47.08 -6.14 12.03
CA LYS A 302 -48.30 -6.72 11.44
C LYS A 302 -48.95 -5.81 10.41
N GLY A 303 -48.89 -4.49 10.60
CA GLY A 303 -49.44 -3.48 9.67
C GLY A 303 -48.47 -3.04 8.58
N LYS A 304 -47.22 -3.49 8.61
CA LYS A 304 -46.17 -3.02 7.71
C LYS A 304 -46.29 -3.69 6.34
N VAL A 305 -46.46 -2.88 5.30
CA VAL A 305 -46.42 -3.34 3.91
C VAL A 305 -44.98 -3.27 3.41
N PHE A 306 -44.43 -4.41 3.02
CA PHE A 306 -43.09 -4.48 2.44
C PHE A 306 -43.19 -4.41 0.91
N PRO A 307 -42.27 -3.70 0.24
CA PRO A 307 -42.16 -3.81 -1.20
C PRO A 307 -41.85 -5.26 -1.59
N PRO A 308 -42.32 -5.74 -2.76
CA PRO A 308 -41.96 -7.06 -3.24
C PRO A 308 -40.44 -7.17 -3.37
N VAL A 309 -39.90 -8.33 -3.00
CA VAL A 309 -38.47 -8.63 -3.19
C VAL A 309 -38.15 -8.52 -4.68
N LYS A 310 -37.14 -7.75 -5.04
CA LYS A 310 -36.64 -7.72 -6.41
C LYS A 310 -35.71 -8.89 -6.62
N TRP A 311 -35.94 -9.63 -7.69
CA TRP A 311 -35.18 -10.82 -8.03
C TRP A 311 -34.45 -10.61 -9.35
N ALA A 312 -33.17 -10.95 -9.42
CA ALA A 312 -32.44 -11.07 -10.69
C ALA A 312 -32.79 -12.40 -11.36
N VAL A 313 -32.89 -13.46 -10.55
CA VAL A 313 -33.42 -14.77 -10.93
C VAL A 313 -34.52 -15.11 -9.94
N ASP A 314 -35.76 -15.24 -10.41
CA ASP A 314 -36.92 -15.42 -9.55
C ASP A 314 -36.69 -16.54 -8.52
N GLY A 315 -36.99 -16.31 -7.24
CA GLY A 315 -36.83 -17.30 -6.17
C GLY A 315 -35.40 -17.84 -5.92
N VAL A 316 -34.37 -17.39 -6.64
CA VAL A 316 -32.99 -17.88 -6.51
C VAL A 316 -32.01 -16.76 -6.14
N ILE A 317 -32.05 -15.63 -6.84
CA ILE A 317 -31.10 -14.52 -6.65
C ILE A 317 -31.87 -13.24 -6.37
N PRO A 318 -32.02 -12.83 -5.10
CA PRO A 318 -32.62 -11.54 -4.75
C PRO A 318 -31.62 -10.39 -4.98
N GLU A 319 -32.13 -9.16 -5.04
CA GLU A 319 -31.33 -7.92 -5.00
C GLU A 319 -30.39 -7.93 -3.78
N GLY A 320 -29.10 -7.71 -4.01
CA GLY A 320 -28.06 -7.77 -2.97
C GLY A 320 -26.90 -8.69 -3.36
N LEU A 321 -26.31 -9.36 -2.37
CA LEU A 321 -25.19 -10.29 -2.53
C LEU A 321 -25.64 -11.73 -2.32
N THR A 322 -25.37 -12.60 -3.30
CA THR A 322 -25.56 -14.04 -3.20
C THR A 322 -24.22 -14.76 -3.38
N VAL A 323 -23.89 -15.68 -2.48
CA VAL A 323 -22.64 -16.46 -2.53
C VAL A 323 -22.92 -17.88 -3.05
N LEU A 324 -22.34 -18.24 -4.18
CA LEU A 324 -22.41 -19.59 -4.75
C LEU A 324 -21.19 -20.43 -4.29
N ALA A 325 -21.41 -21.34 -3.35
CA ALA A 325 -20.37 -22.21 -2.78
C ALA A 325 -20.60 -23.70 -3.14
N GLY A 326 -19.51 -24.46 -3.17
CA GLY A 326 -19.54 -25.89 -3.49
C GLY A 326 -18.17 -26.41 -3.88
N ASP A 327 -18.02 -27.74 -3.96
CA ASP A 327 -16.74 -28.39 -4.23
C ASP A 327 -16.16 -28.03 -5.61
N PRO A 328 -14.84 -28.21 -5.81
CA PRO A 328 -14.24 -28.15 -7.14
C PRO A 328 -15.00 -29.03 -8.14
N LYS A 329 -15.24 -28.51 -9.34
CA LYS A 329 -15.99 -29.18 -10.42
C LYS A 329 -17.47 -29.48 -10.13
N ALA A 330 -18.06 -28.95 -9.05
CA ALA A 330 -19.49 -29.07 -8.77
C ALA A 330 -20.41 -28.26 -9.73
N GLY A 331 -19.87 -27.65 -10.78
CA GLY A 331 -20.65 -26.91 -11.78
C GLY A 331 -20.91 -25.43 -11.46
N LYS A 332 -20.28 -24.84 -10.42
CA LYS A 332 -20.46 -23.43 -10.05
C LYS A 332 -20.31 -22.46 -11.22
N SER A 333 -19.23 -22.57 -11.99
CA SER A 333 -19.00 -21.69 -13.14
C SER A 333 -19.94 -21.98 -14.32
N LEU A 334 -20.48 -23.21 -14.43
CA LEU A 334 -21.53 -23.51 -15.42
C LEU A 334 -22.83 -22.81 -15.03
N MET A 335 -23.22 -22.93 -13.76
CA MET A 335 -24.39 -22.24 -13.19
C MET A 335 -24.27 -20.72 -13.35
N ALA A 336 -23.10 -20.15 -13.06
CA ALA A 336 -22.86 -18.72 -13.23
C ALA A 336 -23.04 -18.27 -14.69
N VAL A 337 -22.47 -19.00 -15.67
CA VAL A 337 -22.60 -18.67 -17.10
C VAL A 337 -24.05 -18.82 -17.60
N ASP A 338 -24.78 -19.83 -17.12
CA ASP A 338 -26.22 -20.01 -17.44
C ASP A 338 -27.05 -18.82 -16.96
N ILE A 339 -26.88 -18.43 -15.69
CA ILE A 339 -27.53 -17.25 -15.10
C ILE A 339 -27.21 -15.98 -15.91
N CYS A 340 -25.93 -15.77 -16.24
CA CYS A 340 -25.50 -14.58 -16.98
C CYS A 340 -26.18 -14.52 -18.36
N ASN A 341 -26.22 -15.63 -19.08
CA ASN A 341 -26.90 -15.71 -20.37
C ASN A 341 -28.41 -15.46 -20.24
N ALA A 342 -29.06 -16.07 -19.23
CA ALA A 342 -30.49 -15.92 -19.01
C ALA A 342 -30.87 -14.47 -18.69
N ILE A 343 -30.13 -13.80 -17.80
CA ILE A 343 -30.33 -12.38 -17.49
C ILE A 343 -30.06 -11.50 -18.72
N ALA A 344 -28.94 -11.70 -19.41
CA ALA A 344 -28.60 -10.89 -20.58
C ALA A 344 -29.57 -11.07 -21.75
N SER A 345 -30.18 -12.25 -21.87
CA SER A 345 -31.15 -12.56 -22.92
C SER A 345 -32.61 -12.31 -22.52
N GLY A 346 -32.89 -12.02 -21.24
CA GLY A 346 -34.25 -11.95 -20.71
C GLY A 346 -34.98 -13.31 -20.71
N GLY A 347 -34.23 -14.40 -20.64
CA GLY A 347 -34.72 -15.78 -20.69
C GLY A 347 -34.91 -16.42 -19.32
N GLU A 348 -34.77 -17.74 -19.29
CA GLU A 348 -34.91 -18.55 -18.08
C GLU A 348 -33.57 -19.18 -17.69
N ALA A 349 -33.17 -19.04 -16.43
CA ALA A 349 -32.09 -19.82 -15.84
C ALA A 349 -32.60 -21.21 -15.45
N PHE A 350 -31.71 -22.21 -15.47
CA PHE A 350 -32.03 -23.60 -15.10
C PHE A 350 -33.18 -24.22 -15.90
N GLY A 351 -33.49 -23.66 -17.08
CA GLY A 351 -34.56 -24.08 -17.98
C GLY A 351 -35.98 -23.86 -17.45
N LYS A 352 -36.18 -23.06 -16.39
CA LYS A 352 -37.53 -22.74 -15.88
C LYS A 352 -37.65 -21.46 -15.06
N GLN A 353 -36.54 -20.87 -14.61
CA GLN A 353 -36.57 -19.78 -13.64
C GLN A 353 -36.41 -18.45 -14.37
N ALA A 354 -37.49 -17.66 -14.40
CA ALA A 354 -37.51 -16.38 -15.10
C ALA A 354 -36.44 -15.42 -14.55
N CYS A 355 -35.77 -14.73 -15.48
CA CYS A 355 -34.76 -13.73 -15.16
C CYS A 355 -35.23 -12.32 -15.54
N VAL A 356 -34.81 -11.32 -14.76
CA VAL A 356 -34.94 -9.93 -15.20
C VAL A 356 -33.93 -9.69 -16.32
N GLN A 357 -34.37 -9.08 -17.42
CA GLN A 357 -33.46 -8.72 -18.50
C GLN A 357 -32.57 -7.54 -18.09
N GLY A 358 -31.26 -7.66 -18.29
CA GLY A 358 -30.31 -6.58 -18.01
C GLY A 358 -28.88 -6.89 -18.43
N ASP A 359 -28.00 -5.91 -18.25
CA ASP A 359 -26.57 -6.07 -18.53
C ASP A 359 -25.89 -6.92 -17.45
N VAL A 360 -24.98 -7.79 -17.88
CA VAL A 360 -24.25 -8.70 -16.98
C VAL A 360 -22.76 -8.61 -17.25
N VAL A 361 -21.99 -8.53 -16.16
CA VAL A 361 -20.52 -8.62 -16.19
C VAL A 361 -20.10 -9.88 -15.45
N TYR A 362 -19.46 -10.81 -16.17
CA TYR A 362 -18.84 -12.00 -15.58
C TYR A 362 -17.33 -11.78 -15.50
N ILE A 363 -16.80 -11.75 -14.27
CA ILE A 363 -15.38 -11.59 -14.01
C ILE A 363 -14.79 -12.98 -13.77
N SER A 364 -13.97 -13.46 -14.70
CA SER A 364 -13.35 -14.78 -14.62
C SER A 364 -11.87 -14.67 -14.24
N LEU A 365 -11.57 -15.02 -12.99
CA LEU A 365 -10.20 -15.02 -12.46
C LEU A 365 -9.49 -16.38 -12.64
N GLU A 366 -10.23 -17.44 -13.01
CA GLU A 366 -9.70 -18.80 -13.14
C GLU A 366 -9.85 -19.40 -14.55
N ASP A 367 -10.89 -19.03 -15.30
CA ASP A 367 -11.16 -19.59 -16.62
C ASP A 367 -10.72 -18.63 -17.73
N PRO A 368 -9.86 -19.06 -18.68
CA PRO A 368 -9.53 -18.24 -19.84
C PRO A 368 -10.74 -18.07 -20.76
N GLN A 369 -10.74 -17.03 -21.61
CA GLN A 369 -11.83 -16.72 -22.54
C GLN A 369 -12.28 -17.94 -23.37
N ARG A 370 -11.33 -18.76 -23.84
CA ARG A 370 -11.62 -19.99 -24.58
C ARG A 370 -12.54 -20.94 -23.81
N ARG A 371 -12.32 -21.08 -22.50
CA ARG A 371 -13.12 -21.99 -21.66
C ARG A 371 -14.51 -21.43 -21.42
N VAL A 372 -14.64 -20.12 -21.25
CA VAL A 372 -15.96 -19.46 -21.16
C VAL A 372 -16.72 -19.60 -22.48
N GLN A 373 -16.04 -19.41 -23.62
CA GLN A 373 -16.61 -19.59 -24.96
C GLN A 373 -17.15 -21.02 -25.15
N ASP A 374 -16.39 -22.04 -24.76
CA ASP A 374 -16.81 -23.43 -24.87
C ASP A 374 -18.03 -23.73 -23.99
N ARG A 375 -18.13 -23.13 -22.80
CA ARG A 375 -19.30 -23.27 -21.90
C ARG A 375 -20.55 -22.65 -22.52
N ILE A 376 -20.47 -21.43 -23.06
CA ILE A 376 -21.61 -20.76 -23.70
C ILE A 376 -22.14 -21.62 -24.84
N LYS A 377 -21.26 -22.11 -25.73
CA LYS A 377 -21.62 -23.02 -26.83
C LYS A 377 -22.31 -24.28 -26.36
N GLN A 378 -21.87 -24.86 -25.25
CA GLN A 378 -22.41 -26.12 -24.73
C GLN A 378 -23.75 -25.95 -24.01
N GLN A 379 -23.98 -24.82 -23.34
CA GLN A 379 -25.14 -24.64 -22.46
C GLN A 379 -26.36 -24.10 -23.21
N CYS A 380 -26.18 -23.01 -23.95
CA CYS A 380 -27.30 -22.29 -24.57
C CYS A 380 -27.03 -21.86 -26.02
N ASP A 381 -25.76 -21.71 -26.40
CA ASP A 381 -25.32 -21.10 -27.67
C ASP A 381 -25.99 -19.74 -27.96
N LEU A 382 -26.30 -19.01 -26.90
CA LEU A 382 -26.80 -17.64 -26.94
C LEU A 382 -25.61 -16.68 -26.80
N TRP A 383 -25.60 -15.64 -27.63
CA TRP A 383 -24.52 -14.64 -27.66
C TRP A 383 -25.08 -13.22 -27.45
N PRO A 384 -25.74 -12.95 -26.31
CA PRO A 384 -26.34 -11.65 -26.06
C PRO A 384 -25.26 -10.57 -25.91
N GLY A 385 -25.41 -9.44 -26.61
CA GLY A 385 -24.44 -8.33 -26.53
C GLY A 385 -24.34 -7.66 -25.16
N ALA A 386 -25.34 -7.88 -24.29
CA ALA A 386 -25.40 -7.41 -22.90
C ALA A 386 -24.62 -8.31 -21.92
N PHE A 387 -24.06 -9.43 -22.37
CA PHE A 387 -23.22 -10.30 -21.57
C PHE A 387 -21.74 -9.99 -21.83
N HIS A 388 -21.11 -9.31 -20.86
CA HIS A 388 -19.71 -8.90 -20.90
C HIS A 388 -18.82 -9.82 -20.06
N LEU A 389 -17.62 -10.10 -20.57
CA LEU A 389 -16.59 -10.90 -19.90
C LEU A 389 -15.41 -9.99 -19.54
N VAL A 390 -14.93 -10.11 -18.29
CA VAL A 390 -13.63 -9.59 -17.86
C VAL A 390 -12.76 -10.79 -17.50
N ASP A 391 -11.60 -10.92 -18.11
CA ASP A 391 -10.61 -11.93 -17.76
C ASP A 391 -9.44 -11.33 -16.96
N ALA A 392 -8.67 -12.19 -16.32
CA ALA A 392 -7.52 -11.80 -15.49
C ALA A 392 -6.21 -11.71 -16.28
N ALA A 393 -6.24 -11.12 -17.48
CA ALA A 393 -5.14 -11.03 -18.46
C ALA A 393 -3.71 -11.05 -17.86
#